data_AF-A0A2I0W9Y1-F1
#
_entry.id   AF-A0A2I0W9Y1-F1
#
_cell.length_a   1.000
_cell.length_b   1.000
_cell.length_c   1.000
_cell.angle_alpha   90.00
_cell.angle_beta   90.00
_cell.angle_gamma   90.00
#
_symmetry.space_group_name_H-M   'P 1'
#
loop_
_entity.id
_entity.type
_entity.pdbx_description
1 polymer ?
#
loop_
_entity_poly.entity_id
_entity_poly.type
_entity_poly.pdbx_seq_one_letter_code
_entity_poly.pdbx_strand_id
1 'polypeptide(L)'
;MDTNLIEAKKALEKAEAKFKSGDALGAIQLALKAKRLFPNLHGLAAHLESYRIHSAFDPKFPNRTDWYAILNVKRSLGLETIRKRFKELRALTHPDKNSSSAAEGAFKLVYRAWETIYKELGNSSNGNNNDEEEEEEEPTSSAAPEKTKCPDCGRQCVYIDSLGTVFECKHCKLIAMRSGREEILMVIRDGFARIDVNGELNTNINVHGGDTTVNGVKGVHIYGGESILITRCKGVELKGGNSIHMSNCTQININGSGNISYE
;
A
#
# COMPACT_ATOMS: atom_id res chain seq x y z
N MET A 1 -20.66 -20.88 -13.38
CA MET A 1 -20.30 -19.74 -12.50
C MET A 1 -18.92 -19.27 -12.92
N ASP A 2 -18.69 -17.96 -13.02
CA ASP A 2 -17.37 -17.42 -13.33
C ASP A 2 -16.38 -17.70 -12.21
N THR A 3 -15.45 -18.62 -12.45
CA THR A 3 -14.39 -19.03 -11.49
C THR A 3 -13.62 -17.80 -10.97
N ASN A 4 -13.31 -16.85 -11.86
CA ASN A 4 -12.61 -15.62 -11.51
C ASN A 4 -13.41 -14.73 -10.54
N LEU A 5 -14.74 -14.68 -10.68
CA LEU A 5 -15.60 -13.93 -9.77
C LEU A 5 -15.63 -14.56 -8.37
N ILE A 6 -15.69 -15.89 -8.29
CA ILE A 6 -15.66 -16.63 -7.02
C ILE A 6 -14.32 -16.40 -6.32
N GLU A 7 -13.22 -16.51 -7.04
CA GLU A 7 -11.88 -16.30 -6.49
C GLU A 7 -11.64 -14.85 -6.07
N ALA A 8 -12.14 -13.88 -6.83
CA ALA A 8 -12.05 -12.47 -6.47
C ALA A 8 -12.80 -12.17 -5.16
N LYS A 9 -14.01 -12.71 -4.99
CA LYS A 9 -14.78 -12.58 -3.74
C LYS A 9 -14.04 -13.20 -2.56
N LYS A 10 -13.53 -14.43 -2.70
CA LYS A 10 -12.71 -15.08 -1.66
C LYS A 10 -11.45 -14.29 -1.32
N ALA A 11 -10.79 -13.69 -2.30
CA ALA A 11 -9.63 -12.85 -2.07
C ALA A 11 -10.00 -11.59 -1.27
N LEU A 12 -11.13 -10.96 -1.56
CA LEU A 12 -11.64 -9.80 -0.82
C LEU A 12 -12.04 -10.17 0.63
N GLU A 13 -12.67 -11.32 0.84
CA GLU A 13 -12.98 -11.83 2.19
C GLU A 13 -11.71 -12.06 3.02
N LYS A 14 -10.66 -12.63 2.41
CA LYS A 14 -9.36 -12.78 3.06
C LYS A 14 -8.70 -11.43 3.35
N ALA A 15 -8.84 -10.45 2.45
CA ALA A 15 -8.34 -9.09 2.67
C ALA A 15 -8.97 -8.47 3.92
N GLU A 16 -10.27 -8.65 4.07
CA GLU A 16 -11.03 -8.16 5.20
C GLU A 16 -10.59 -8.83 6.52
N ALA A 17 -10.34 -10.14 6.52
CA ALA A 17 -9.79 -10.85 7.67
C ALA A 17 -8.38 -10.34 8.04
N LYS A 18 -7.53 -10.08 7.04
CA LYS A 18 -6.20 -9.50 7.25
C LYS A 18 -6.26 -8.12 7.88
N PHE A 19 -7.13 -7.25 7.38
CA PHE A 19 -7.32 -5.93 7.96
C PHE A 19 -7.76 -6.01 9.43
N LYS A 20 -8.73 -6.86 9.76
CA LYS A 20 -9.20 -7.08 11.14
C LYS A 20 -8.10 -7.60 12.07
N SER A 21 -7.12 -8.33 11.55
CA SER A 21 -5.94 -8.78 12.30
C SER A 21 -4.85 -7.72 12.48
N GLY A 22 -5.05 -6.50 11.97
CA GLY A 22 -4.08 -5.40 12.03
C GLY A 22 -3.10 -5.36 10.85
N ASP A 23 -3.25 -6.23 9.86
CA ASP A 23 -2.38 -6.33 8.68
C ASP A 23 -2.99 -5.58 7.48
N ALA A 24 -2.93 -4.24 7.53
CA ALA A 24 -3.47 -3.38 6.48
C ALA A 24 -2.75 -3.58 5.12
N LEU A 25 -1.44 -3.84 5.14
CA LEU A 25 -0.67 -4.12 3.92
C LEU A 25 -1.09 -5.45 3.28
N GLY A 26 -1.24 -6.52 4.08
CA GLY A 26 -1.75 -7.80 3.61
C GLY A 26 -3.18 -7.69 3.05
N ALA A 27 -4.01 -6.83 3.64
CA ALA A 27 -5.35 -6.54 3.10
C ALA A 27 -5.28 -5.88 1.71
N ILE A 28 -4.41 -4.88 1.53
CA ILE A 28 -4.19 -4.23 0.23
C ILE A 28 -3.75 -5.24 -0.83
N GLN A 29 -2.81 -6.13 -0.51
CA GLN A 29 -2.30 -7.14 -1.43
C GLN A 29 -3.42 -8.07 -1.92
N LEU A 30 -4.26 -8.55 -1.02
CA LEU A 30 -5.37 -9.44 -1.34
C LEU A 30 -6.49 -8.72 -2.11
N ALA A 31 -6.77 -7.46 -1.78
CA ALA A 31 -7.71 -6.64 -2.55
C ALA A 31 -7.20 -6.36 -3.98
N LEU A 32 -5.90 -6.13 -4.16
CA LEU A 32 -5.31 -6.01 -5.50
C LEU A 32 -5.40 -7.33 -6.28
N LYS A 33 -5.26 -8.49 -5.61
CA LYS A 33 -5.52 -9.79 -6.24
C LYS A 33 -6.96 -9.90 -6.73
N ALA A 34 -7.93 -9.53 -5.90
CA ALA A 34 -9.34 -9.49 -6.30
C ALA A 34 -9.55 -8.58 -7.52
N LYS A 35 -8.87 -7.43 -7.57
CA LYS A 35 -8.93 -6.48 -8.69
C LYS A 35 -8.40 -7.06 -9.99
N ARG A 36 -7.33 -7.86 -9.94
CA ARG A 36 -6.79 -8.53 -11.14
C ARG A 36 -7.73 -9.60 -11.68
N LEU A 37 -8.32 -10.39 -10.78
CA LEU A 37 -9.25 -11.47 -11.15
C LEU A 37 -10.58 -10.93 -11.68
N PHE A 38 -11.09 -9.87 -11.05
CA PHE A 38 -12.36 -9.25 -11.42
C PHE A 38 -12.33 -7.73 -11.13
N PRO A 39 -11.90 -6.90 -12.09
CA PRO A 39 -11.69 -5.45 -11.87
C PRO A 39 -12.94 -4.69 -11.43
N ASN A 40 -14.11 -5.12 -11.92
CA ASN A 40 -15.40 -4.48 -11.65
C ASN A 40 -16.14 -5.15 -10.48
N LEU A 41 -15.41 -5.75 -9.53
CA LEU A 41 -16.01 -6.32 -8.33
C LEU A 41 -16.64 -5.21 -7.50
N HIS A 42 -17.94 -5.31 -7.28
CA HIS A 42 -18.68 -4.32 -6.50
C HIS A 42 -18.07 -4.15 -5.10
N GLY A 43 -17.91 -2.90 -4.66
CA GLY A 43 -17.33 -2.56 -3.36
C GLY A 43 -15.80 -2.67 -3.27
N LEU A 44 -15.13 -3.31 -4.23
CA LEU A 44 -13.68 -3.57 -4.14
C LEU A 44 -12.85 -2.28 -4.10
N ALA A 45 -13.18 -1.29 -4.94
CA ALA A 45 -12.49 -0.01 -4.96
C ALA A 45 -12.59 0.70 -3.59
N ALA A 46 -13.76 0.63 -2.96
CA ALA A 46 -14.01 1.20 -1.64
C ALA A 46 -13.21 0.48 -0.54
N HIS A 47 -13.11 -0.86 -0.59
CA HIS A 47 -12.28 -1.62 0.37
C HIS A 47 -10.80 -1.28 0.21
N LEU A 48 -10.31 -1.32 -1.03
CA LEU A 48 -8.90 -1.05 -1.35
C LEU A 48 -8.48 0.35 -0.87
N GLU A 49 -9.31 1.36 -1.11
CA GLU A 49 -8.99 2.73 -0.70
C GLU A 49 -9.00 2.89 0.81
N SER A 50 -9.96 2.27 1.50
CA SER A 50 -9.97 2.26 2.97
C SER A 50 -8.71 1.62 3.55
N TYR A 51 -8.27 0.47 3.03
CA TYR A 51 -7.04 -0.17 3.50
C TYR A 51 -5.79 0.70 3.24
N ARG A 52 -5.73 1.38 2.10
CA ARG A 52 -4.62 2.30 1.77
C ARG A 52 -4.53 3.47 2.74
N ILE A 53 -5.66 4.07 3.08
CA ILE A 53 -5.72 5.17 4.05
C ILE A 53 -5.19 4.71 5.41
N HIS A 54 -5.59 3.52 5.88
CA HIS A 54 -5.07 2.95 7.11
C HIS A 54 -3.58 2.64 7.04
N SER A 55 -3.08 2.16 5.90
CA SER A 55 -1.65 1.89 5.72
C SER A 55 -0.78 3.15 5.69
N ALA A 56 -1.35 4.30 5.29
CA ALA A 56 -0.65 5.57 5.25
C ALA A 56 -0.67 6.31 6.60
N PHE A 57 -1.44 5.84 7.57
CA PHE A 57 -1.55 6.42 8.90
C PHE A 57 -0.81 5.57 9.94
N ASP A 58 0.15 6.18 10.64
CA ASP A 58 0.78 5.54 11.79
C ASP A 58 0.17 6.08 13.10
N PRO A 59 -0.65 5.29 13.81
CA PRO A 59 -1.27 5.73 15.06
C PRO A 59 -0.26 5.99 16.18
N LYS A 60 0.97 5.47 16.10
CA LYS A 60 2.03 5.72 17.10
C LYS A 60 2.66 7.09 16.96
N PHE A 61 2.66 7.64 15.75
CA PHE A 61 3.28 8.93 15.44
C PHE A 61 2.34 9.83 14.63
N PRO A 62 1.17 10.20 15.18
CA PRO A 62 0.15 10.95 14.44
C PRO A 62 0.67 12.29 13.92
N ASN A 63 1.58 12.94 14.66
CA ASN A 63 2.19 14.22 14.29
C ASN A 63 3.20 14.12 13.12
N ARG A 64 3.59 12.91 12.72
CA ARG A 64 4.48 12.67 11.56
C ARG A 64 3.69 12.20 10.33
N THR A 65 2.37 12.10 10.43
CA THR A 65 1.49 11.68 9.33
C THR A 65 1.57 12.68 8.19
N ASP A 66 1.80 12.19 6.98
CA ASP A 66 1.65 13.02 5.79
C ASP A 66 0.18 13.05 5.35
N TRP A 67 -0.55 14.08 5.79
CA TRP A 67 -1.98 14.23 5.49
C TRP A 67 -2.28 14.34 3.98
N TYR A 68 -1.33 14.84 3.18
CA TYR A 68 -1.45 14.87 1.73
C TYR A 68 -1.39 13.46 1.13
N ALA A 69 -0.59 12.57 1.72
CA ALA A 69 -0.55 11.16 1.32
C ALA A 69 -1.85 10.42 1.66
N ILE A 70 -2.50 10.75 2.79
CA ILE A 70 -3.82 10.20 3.15
C ILE A 70 -4.88 10.55 2.10
N LEU A 71 -4.86 11.77 1.56
CA LEU A 71 -5.77 12.18 0.48
C LEU A 71 -5.28 11.75 -0.92
N ASN A 72 -4.10 11.14 -1.03
CA ASN A 72 -3.47 10.75 -2.29
C ASN A 72 -3.27 11.95 -3.25
N VAL A 73 -2.77 13.08 -2.72
CA VAL A 73 -2.52 14.34 -3.44
C VAL A 73 -1.09 14.83 -3.22
N LYS A 74 -0.54 15.59 -4.18
CA LYS A 74 0.75 16.27 -4.00
C LYS A 74 0.53 17.57 -3.22
N ARG A 75 1.50 17.96 -2.39
CA ARG A 75 1.52 19.24 -1.65
C ARG A 75 1.48 20.48 -2.55
N SER A 76 1.90 20.34 -3.80
CA SER A 76 1.89 21.42 -4.80
C SER A 76 0.54 21.64 -5.49
N LEU A 77 -0.48 20.83 -5.20
CA LEU A 77 -1.81 20.98 -5.81
C LEU A 77 -2.60 22.10 -5.14
N GLY A 78 -3.42 22.79 -5.94
CA GLY A 78 -4.31 23.84 -5.45
C GLY A 78 -5.43 23.29 -4.56
N LEU A 79 -5.98 24.17 -3.71
CA LEU A 79 -7.02 23.84 -2.74
C LEU A 79 -8.25 23.16 -3.38
N GLU A 80 -8.66 23.62 -4.56
CA GLU A 80 -9.81 23.06 -5.28
C GLU A 80 -9.60 21.60 -5.69
N THR A 81 -8.41 21.25 -6.18
CA THR A 81 -8.07 19.86 -6.54
C THR A 81 -8.06 18.97 -5.29
N ILE A 82 -7.54 19.47 -4.18
CA ILE A 82 -7.53 18.77 -2.89
C ILE A 82 -8.98 18.57 -2.39
N ARG A 83 -9.83 19.59 -2.51
CA ARG A 83 -11.26 19.53 -2.14
C ARG A 83 -12.01 18.50 -2.98
N LYS A 84 -11.79 18.46 -4.29
CA LYS A 84 -12.38 17.46 -5.19
C LYS A 84 -11.98 16.05 -4.74
N ARG A 85 -10.69 15.85 -4.48
CA ARG A 85 -10.18 14.55 -4.03
C ARG A 85 -10.74 14.13 -2.66
N PHE A 86 -10.88 15.09 -1.74
CA PHE A 86 -11.56 14.86 -0.45
C PHE A 86 -13.01 14.39 -0.65
N LYS A 87 -13.78 15.04 -1.52
CA LYS A 87 -15.17 14.64 -1.81
C LYS A 87 -15.25 13.21 -2.36
N GLU A 88 -14.37 12.85 -3.28
CA GLU A 88 -14.28 11.49 -3.84
C GLU A 88 -13.96 10.45 -2.75
N LEU A 89 -12.94 10.70 -1.92
CA LEU A 89 -12.54 9.79 -0.87
C LEU A 89 -13.60 9.64 0.21
N ARG A 90 -14.27 10.73 0.58
CA ARG A 90 -15.40 10.72 1.51
C ARG A 90 -16.52 9.82 0.98
N ALA A 91 -16.83 9.88 -0.31
CA ALA A 91 -17.86 9.02 -0.92
C ALA A 91 -17.45 7.54 -0.93
N LEU A 92 -16.17 7.24 -1.23
CA LEU A 92 -15.63 5.87 -1.27
C LEU A 92 -15.51 5.24 0.13
N THR A 93 -15.22 6.04 1.15
CA THR A 93 -15.01 5.57 2.53
C THR A 93 -16.26 5.63 3.40
N HIS A 94 -17.38 6.16 2.88
CA HIS A 94 -18.61 6.31 3.67
C HIS A 94 -19.11 4.96 4.20
N PRO A 95 -19.32 4.80 5.53
CA PRO A 95 -19.69 3.52 6.14
C PRO A 95 -20.98 2.90 5.60
N ASP A 96 -21.95 3.73 5.20
CA ASP A 96 -23.23 3.28 4.62
C ASP A 96 -23.05 2.60 3.25
N LYS A 97 -22.05 3.03 2.48
CA LYS A 97 -21.80 2.54 1.10
C LYS A 97 -20.62 1.57 1.02
N ASN A 98 -19.78 1.55 2.05
CA ASN A 98 -18.58 0.73 2.12
C ASN A 98 -18.71 -0.29 3.26
N SER A 99 -18.94 -1.55 2.90
CA SER A 99 -19.14 -2.64 3.85
C SER A 99 -17.86 -3.10 4.56
N SER A 100 -16.70 -2.53 4.26
CA SER A 100 -15.45 -2.91 4.91
C SER A 100 -15.41 -2.40 6.36
N SER A 101 -14.87 -3.21 7.27
CA SER A 101 -14.52 -2.78 8.63
C SER A 101 -13.50 -1.63 8.67
N ALA A 102 -12.78 -1.41 7.56
CA ALA A 102 -11.87 -0.28 7.43
C ALA A 102 -12.58 1.06 7.16
N ALA A 103 -13.85 1.05 6.72
CA ALA A 103 -14.56 2.23 6.20
C ALA A 103 -14.63 3.37 7.21
N GLU A 104 -15.16 3.12 8.41
CA GLU A 104 -15.33 4.13 9.46
C GLU A 104 -14.00 4.78 9.87
N GLY A 105 -12.95 3.97 10.04
CA GLY A 105 -11.63 4.47 10.37
C GLY A 105 -11.02 5.31 9.24
N ALA A 106 -11.17 4.85 8.00
CA ALA A 106 -10.68 5.56 6.83
C ALA A 106 -11.42 6.90 6.63
N PHE A 107 -12.73 6.91 6.82
CA PHE A 107 -13.56 8.12 6.74
C PHE A 107 -13.10 9.20 7.73
N LYS A 108 -12.82 8.80 8.98
CA LYS A 108 -12.28 9.70 10.01
C LYS A 108 -10.91 10.26 9.64
N LEU A 109 -10.03 9.43 9.09
CA LEU A 109 -8.69 9.85 8.65
C LEU A 109 -8.75 10.83 7.47
N VAL A 110 -9.65 10.59 6.51
CA VAL A 110 -9.89 11.49 5.38
C VAL A 110 -10.38 12.86 5.85
N TYR A 111 -11.30 12.91 6.82
CA TYR A 111 -11.78 14.17 7.39
C TYR A 111 -10.67 14.94 8.12
N ARG A 112 -9.90 14.25 8.97
CA ARG A 112 -8.75 14.84 9.66
C ARG A 112 -7.69 15.37 8.70
N ALA A 113 -7.43 14.66 7.61
CA ALA A 113 -6.50 15.10 6.59
C ALA A 113 -6.97 16.41 5.93
N TRP A 114 -8.25 16.49 5.56
CA TRP A 114 -8.84 17.71 5.00
C TRP A 114 -8.75 18.89 5.97
N GLU A 115 -9.17 18.73 7.22
CA GLU A 115 -9.10 19.80 8.22
C GLU A 115 -7.68 20.32 8.43
N THR A 116 -6.70 19.41 8.46
CA THR A 116 -5.30 19.78 8.67
C THR A 116 -4.75 20.55 7.48
N ILE A 117 -4.95 20.04 6.26
CA ILE A 117 -4.50 20.70 5.03
C ILE A 117 -5.19 22.05 4.84
N TYR A 118 -6.50 22.14 5.11
CA TYR A 118 -7.25 23.39 4.99
C TYR A 118 -6.70 24.46 5.95
N LYS A 119 -6.39 24.09 7.21
CA LYS A 119 -5.76 24.99 8.18
C LYS A 119 -4.33 25.40 7.78
N GLU A 120 -3.54 24.48 7.23
CA GLU A 120 -2.18 24.79 6.73
C GLU A 120 -2.22 25.83 5.60
N LEU A 121 -3.18 25.69 4.68
CA LEU A 121 -3.38 26.64 3.57
C LEU A 121 -3.99 27.97 4.05
N GLY A 122 -4.91 27.93 5.02
CA GLY A 122 -5.52 29.12 5.62
C GLY A 122 -4.54 29.94 6.48
N ASN A 123 -3.62 29.30 7.21
CA ASN A 123 -2.61 30.00 8.02
C ASN A 123 -1.53 30.70 7.18
N SER A 124 -1.43 30.39 5.88
CA SER A 124 -0.56 31.14 4.94
C SER A 124 -1.20 32.44 4.45
N SER A 125 -2.50 32.64 4.69
CA SER A 125 -3.27 33.80 4.25
C SER A 125 -4.09 34.35 5.41
N ASN A 126 -3.58 35.37 6.11
CA ASN A 126 -4.44 36.13 7.02
C ASN A 126 -5.50 36.87 6.17
N GLY A 127 -6.73 36.35 6.11
CA GLY A 127 -7.82 36.97 5.34
C GLY A 127 -9.10 36.13 5.27
N ASN A 128 -9.99 36.38 6.24
CA ASN A 128 -11.46 36.41 6.16
C ASN A 128 -12.26 35.45 5.23
N ASN A 129 -13.21 34.78 5.91
CA ASN A 129 -14.62 34.56 5.57
C ASN A 129 -15.05 33.24 4.88
N ASN A 130 -15.87 32.54 5.66
CA ASN A 130 -17.24 32.07 5.41
C ASN A 130 -17.54 31.08 4.28
N ASP A 131 -18.28 30.06 4.71
CA ASP A 131 -19.02 29.08 3.93
C ASP A 131 -19.93 29.76 2.88
N GLU A 132 -19.67 29.52 1.61
CA GLU A 132 -20.68 29.60 0.56
C GLU A 132 -20.54 28.38 -0.38
N GLU A 133 -21.65 27.66 -0.51
CA GLU A 133 -21.90 26.67 -1.55
C GLU A 133 -22.07 27.44 -2.86
N GLU A 134 -21.34 27.10 -3.93
CA GLU A 134 -21.85 27.31 -5.30
C GLU A 134 -21.01 26.60 -6.37
N GLU A 135 -21.79 26.01 -7.28
CA GLU A 135 -21.70 25.56 -8.67
C GLU A 135 -20.41 25.08 -9.37
N GLU A 136 -20.67 24.13 -10.27
CA GLU A 136 -19.74 23.41 -11.15
C GLU A 136 -19.22 24.31 -12.29
N GLU A 137 -17.90 24.37 -12.44
CA GLU A 137 -17.28 24.62 -13.75
C GLU A 137 -16.07 23.69 -13.96
N GLU A 138 -16.05 22.97 -15.09
CA GLU A 138 -14.81 22.47 -15.72
C GLU A 138 -14.22 23.61 -16.60
N PRO A 139 -12.91 23.66 -16.99
CA PRO A 139 -12.05 22.51 -17.29
C PRO A 139 -10.48 22.68 -17.20
N THR A 140 -9.79 21.56 -17.51
CA THR A 140 -8.42 21.40 -18.09
C THR A 140 -7.13 21.85 -17.36
N SER A 141 -6.21 20.91 -17.11
CA SER A 141 -4.95 20.81 -17.90
C SER A 141 -4.14 19.54 -17.53
N SER A 142 -3.58 18.92 -18.56
CA SER A 142 -2.90 17.63 -18.58
C SER A 142 -1.43 17.73 -18.13
N ALA A 143 -1.07 17.10 -17.02
CA ALA A 143 0.34 16.81 -16.72
C ALA A 143 0.72 15.45 -17.33
N ALA A 144 1.79 15.44 -18.14
CA ALA A 144 2.29 14.21 -18.77
C ALA A 144 2.70 13.17 -17.72
N PRO A 145 2.42 11.87 -17.94
CA PRO A 145 2.64 10.85 -16.93
C PRO A 145 4.13 10.52 -16.78
N GLU A 146 4.58 10.46 -15.53
CA GLU A 146 5.97 10.20 -15.13
C GLU A 146 6.38 8.77 -15.52
N LYS A 147 7.61 8.60 -16.05
CA LYS A 147 8.11 7.33 -16.60
C LYS A 147 9.24 6.76 -15.74
N THR A 148 9.38 5.43 -15.71
CA THR A 148 10.45 4.71 -15.00
C THR A 148 10.93 3.48 -15.78
N LYS A 149 12.07 2.89 -15.43
CA LYS A 149 12.54 1.63 -16.03
C LYS A 149 12.08 0.46 -15.17
N CYS A 150 11.58 -0.59 -15.80
CA CYS A 150 11.30 -1.85 -15.12
C CYS A 150 12.62 -2.47 -14.63
N PRO A 151 12.74 -2.84 -13.34
CA PRO A 151 13.94 -3.48 -12.81
C PRO A 151 14.17 -4.88 -13.37
N ASP A 152 13.11 -5.55 -13.85
CA ASP A 152 13.18 -6.94 -14.28
C ASP A 152 13.52 -7.08 -15.76
N CYS A 153 12.87 -6.29 -16.63
CA CYS A 153 13.05 -6.38 -18.08
C CYS A 153 13.66 -5.13 -18.73
N GLY A 154 14.00 -4.11 -17.94
CA GLY A 154 14.63 -2.87 -18.43
C GLY A 154 13.74 -1.94 -19.26
N ARG A 155 12.50 -2.35 -19.60
CA ARG A 155 11.58 -1.54 -20.42
C ARG A 155 11.05 -0.32 -19.69
N GLN A 156 10.75 0.72 -20.47
CA GLN A 156 10.13 1.93 -19.96
C GLN A 156 8.67 1.68 -19.59
N CYS A 157 8.34 1.93 -18.34
CA CYS A 157 7.02 1.81 -17.74
C CYS A 157 6.50 3.18 -17.32
N VAL A 158 5.19 3.28 -17.20
CA VAL A 158 4.50 4.49 -16.76
C VAL A 158 3.86 4.18 -15.42
N TYR A 159 3.97 5.09 -14.47
CA TYR A 159 3.26 4.95 -13.20
C TYR A 159 1.74 4.96 -13.45
N ILE A 160 1.04 4.06 -12.78
CA ILE A 160 -0.41 3.91 -12.89
C ILE A 160 -1.16 4.82 -11.91
N ASP A 161 -0.43 5.52 -11.05
CA ASP A 161 -0.92 6.53 -10.11
C ASP A 161 -0.26 7.89 -10.34
N SER A 162 -0.95 8.94 -9.93
CA SER A 162 -0.56 10.33 -10.07
C SER A 162 0.63 10.75 -9.18
N LEU A 163 1.00 9.93 -8.18
CA LEU A 163 2.12 10.20 -7.28
C LEU A 163 3.43 9.54 -7.74
N GLY A 164 3.42 8.74 -8.80
CA GLY A 164 4.62 8.06 -9.27
C GLY A 164 5.07 6.95 -8.31
N THR A 165 4.12 6.31 -7.63
CA THR A 165 4.42 5.32 -6.58
C THR A 165 4.27 3.90 -7.05
N VAL A 166 3.37 3.60 -7.99
CA VAL A 166 3.07 2.25 -8.47
C VAL A 166 3.16 2.22 -9.97
N PHE A 167 3.89 1.26 -10.53
CA PHE A 167 3.83 0.99 -11.96
C PHE A 167 3.63 -0.50 -12.22
N GLU A 168 2.93 -0.80 -13.30
CA GLU A 168 2.80 -2.16 -13.83
C GLU A 168 3.55 -2.25 -15.15
N CYS A 169 4.51 -3.17 -15.23
CA CYS A 169 5.19 -3.46 -16.47
C CYS A 169 4.30 -4.32 -17.37
N LYS A 170 3.79 -3.75 -18.47
CA LYS A 170 2.96 -4.50 -19.44
C LYS A 170 3.67 -5.69 -20.09
N HIS A 171 5.02 -5.74 -20.05
CA HIS A 171 5.80 -6.81 -20.65
C HIS A 171 6.03 -8.02 -19.73
N CYS A 172 6.46 -7.80 -18.49
CA CYS A 172 6.76 -8.88 -17.54
C CYS A 172 5.69 -9.02 -16.44
N LYS A 173 4.61 -8.23 -16.52
CA LYS A 173 3.49 -8.17 -15.55
C LYS A 173 3.90 -7.82 -14.12
N LEU A 174 5.14 -7.39 -13.93
CA LEU A 174 5.65 -6.91 -12.65
C LEU A 174 4.87 -5.67 -12.19
N ILE A 175 4.37 -5.70 -10.95
CA ILE A 175 3.90 -4.48 -10.27
C ILE A 175 4.97 -4.06 -9.28
N ALA A 176 5.44 -2.82 -9.37
CA ALA A 176 6.41 -2.29 -8.44
C ALA A 176 5.84 -1.08 -7.69
N MET A 177 6.12 -1.00 -6.39
CA MET A 177 5.72 0.10 -5.52
C MET A 177 6.96 0.79 -4.94
N ARG A 178 6.99 2.12 -5.01
CA ARG A 178 8.02 3.00 -4.46
C ARG A 178 7.52 3.54 -3.13
N SER A 179 8.26 3.26 -2.05
CA SER A 179 7.94 3.77 -0.72
C SER A 179 8.84 4.97 -0.38
N GLY A 180 8.29 6.20 -0.43
CA GLY A 180 8.96 7.41 0.04
C GLY A 180 10.10 7.97 -0.83
N ARG A 181 10.86 8.91 -0.25
CA ARG A 181 11.99 9.63 -0.88
C ARG A 181 13.23 8.74 -1.11
N GLU A 182 13.30 7.59 -0.45
CA GLU A 182 14.39 6.62 -0.62
C GLU A 182 13.98 5.57 -1.67
N GLU A 183 14.90 5.21 -2.55
CA GLU A 183 14.70 4.39 -3.75
C GLU A 183 14.38 2.91 -3.47
N ILE A 184 13.49 2.62 -2.53
CA ILE A 184 13.09 1.27 -2.17
C ILE A 184 12.00 0.81 -3.16
N LEU A 185 12.40 -0.06 -4.10
CA LEU A 185 11.50 -0.73 -5.04
C LEU A 185 10.97 -2.03 -4.42
N MET A 186 9.68 -2.05 -4.05
CA MET A 186 8.98 -3.29 -3.75
C MET A 186 8.54 -3.94 -5.07
N VAL A 187 8.99 -5.15 -5.36
CA VAL A 187 8.83 -5.86 -6.65
C VAL A 187 7.82 -7.00 -6.45
N ILE A 188 6.62 -6.89 -7.03
CA ILE A 188 5.55 -7.91 -6.96
C ILE A 188 5.52 -8.66 -8.30
N ARG A 189 6.05 -9.89 -8.35
CA ARG A 189 6.00 -10.76 -9.53
C ARG A 189 4.73 -11.62 -9.55
N ASP A 190 4.28 -11.99 -10.75
CA ASP A 190 3.20 -12.96 -10.92
C ASP A 190 3.69 -14.34 -10.49
N GLY A 191 3.19 -14.75 -9.33
CA GLY A 191 3.57 -15.95 -8.61
C GLY A 191 3.01 -15.80 -7.21
N PHE A 192 1.81 -16.34 -7.01
CA PHE A 192 1.06 -16.31 -5.77
C PHE A 192 1.93 -16.25 -4.53
N ALA A 193 1.75 -15.18 -3.74
CA ALA A 193 2.19 -15.10 -2.35
C ALA A 193 3.68 -15.31 -2.06
N ARG A 194 4.58 -15.52 -3.03
CA ARG A 194 6.00 -15.80 -2.79
C ARG A 194 6.86 -14.57 -3.08
N ILE A 195 7.36 -13.94 -2.03
CA ILE A 195 8.33 -12.85 -2.11
C ILE A 195 9.71 -13.50 -2.18
N ASP A 196 10.17 -13.81 -3.39
CA ASP A 196 11.52 -14.33 -3.63
C ASP A 196 12.49 -13.15 -3.80
N VAL A 197 13.38 -12.98 -2.82
CA VAL A 197 14.42 -11.97 -2.85
C VAL A 197 15.79 -12.61 -2.92
N ASN A 198 16.46 -12.39 -4.05
CA ASN A 198 17.85 -12.75 -4.26
C ASN A 198 18.65 -11.45 -4.41
N GLY A 199 19.63 -11.22 -3.54
CA GLY A 199 20.45 -10.00 -3.56
C GLY A 199 21.91 -10.30 -3.23
N GLU A 200 22.82 -9.48 -3.75
CA GLU A 200 24.22 -9.47 -3.32
C GLU A 200 24.39 -8.65 -2.03
N LEU A 201 25.49 -8.93 -1.33
CA LEU A 201 25.80 -8.75 0.10
C LEU A 201 25.61 -7.35 0.75
N ASN A 202 24.75 -6.43 0.29
CA ASN A 202 24.66 -5.10 0.89
C ASN A 202 23.30 -4.38 0.79
N THR A 203 22.20 -5.08 0.53
CA THR A 203 20.85 -4.49 0.48
C THR A 203 20.01 -4.88 1.69
N ASN A 204 19.47 -3.89 2.41
CA ASN A 204 18.49 -4.13 3.48
C ASN A 204 17.09 -4.32 2.88
N ILE A 205 16.30 -5.24 3.44
CA ILE A 205 15.02 -5.63 2.86
C ILE A 205 13.97 -5.75 3.95
N ASN A 206 12.84 -5.06 3.73
CA ASN A 206 11.68 -5.13 4.60
C ASN A 206 10.56 -5.90 3.88
N VAL A 207 10.13 -7.01 4.47
CA VAL A 207 9.07 -7.86 3.94
C VAL A 207 7.88 -7.88 4.90
N HIS A 208 6.68 -7.72 4.37
CA HIS A 208 5.43 -7.74 5.14
C HIS A 208 4.47 -8.77 4.55
N GLY A 209 4.25 -9.87 5.27
CA GLY A 209 3.29 -10.92 4.93
C GLY A 209 3.60 -11.76 3.69
N GLY A 210 2.83 -12.83 3.49
CA GLY A 210 2.98 -13.78 2.39
C GLY A 210 3.97 -14.92 2.69
N ASP A 211 4.12 -15.83 1.73
CA ASP A 211 5.26 -16.75 1.69
C ASP A 211 6.49 -15.95 1.26
N THR A 212 7.60 -16.07 1.96
CA THR A 212 8.79 -15.26 1.69
C THR A 212 9.98 -16.17 1.53
N THR A 213 10.77 -15.98 0.49
CA THR A 213 12.09 -16.58 0.37
C THR A 213 13.14 -15.48 0.27
N VAL A 214 14.13 -15.47 1.15
CA VAL A 214 15.24 -14.51 1.10
C VAL A 214 16.55 -15.27 0.98
N ASN A 215 17.43 -14.83 0.07
CA ASN A 215 18.72 -15.47 -0.17
C ASN A 215 19.85 -14.45 -0.37
N GLY A 216 20.91 -14.54 0.44
CA GLY A 216 22.14 -13.78 0.25
C GLY A 216 22.12 -12.34 0.75
N VAL A 217 21.14 -11.96 1.56
CA VAL A 217 20.83 -10.56 1.91
C VAL A 217 21.41 -10.16 3.27
N LYS A 218 21.85 -8.91 3.42
CA LYS A 218 22.23 -8.31 4.72
C LYS A 218 21.14 -7.36 5.22
N GLY A 219 20.69 -7.47 6.47
CA GLY A 219 19.65 -6.61 7.04
C GLY A 219 18.25 -6.99 6.55
N VAL A 220 17.78 -8.16 6.95
CA VAL A 220 16.48 -8.71 6.53
C VAL A 220 15.47 -8.50 7.64
N HIS A 221 14.47 -7.64 7.46
CA HIS A 221 13.37 -7.47 8.41
C HIS A 221 12.07 -8.04 7.83
N ILE A 222 11.51 -9.07 8.44
CA ILE A 222 10.25 -9.67 7.97
C ILE A 222 9.20 -9.58 9.07
N TYR A 223 8.02 -9.10 8.71
CA TYR A 223 6.88 -8.92 9.59
C TYR A 223 5.71 -9.79 9.08
N GLY A 224 5.41 -10.87 9.81
CA GLY A 224 4.39 -11.85 9.45
C GLY A 224 4.78 -12.75 8.28
N GLY A 225 3.84 -13.61 7.86
CA GLY A 225 4.04 -14.55 6.75
C GLY A 225 3.49 -15.94 7.07
N GLU A 226 3.21 -16.74 6.04
CA GLU A 226 2.73 -18.11 6.21
C GLU A 226 3.89 -19.11 6.12
N SER A 227 4.65 -19.12 5.02
CA SER A 227 5.89 -19.87 4.85
C SER A 227 7.09 -18.95 4.60
N ILE A 228 8.07 -18.92 5.50
CA ILE A 228 9.25 -18.05 5.40
C ILE A 228 10.51 -18.93 5.27
N LEU A 229 11.24 -18.78 4.17
CA LEU A 229 12.51 -19.45 3.88
C LEU A 229 13.64 -18.43 3.81
N ILE A 230 14.66 -18.53 4.65
CA ILE A 230 15.78 -17.57 4.66
C ILE A 230 17.09 -18.33 4.55
N THR A 231 17.90 -18.01 3.55
CA THR A 231 19.14 -18.73 3.27
C THR A 231 20.30 -17.75 3.11
N ARG A 232 21.46 -18.05 3.70
CA ARG A 232 22.70 -17.25 3.52
C ARG A 232 22.55 -15.75 3.82
N CYS A 233 21.75 -15.38 4.83
CA CYS A 233 21.49 -13.99 5.18
C CYS A 233 22.19 -13.56 6.47
N LYS A 234 22.46 -12.26 6.64
CA LYS A 234 23.07 -11.69 7.86
C LYS A 234 22.23 -10.54 8.41
N GLY A 235 22.02 -10.47 9.72
CA GLY A 235 21.23 -9.41 10.34
C GLY A 235 19.74 -9.59 10.06
N VAL A 236 19.17 -10.71 10.49
CA VAL A 236 17.78 -11.07 10.23
C VAL A 236 16.92 -10.70 11.45
N GLU A 237 15.89 -9.89 11.27
CA GLU A 237 14.87 -9.58 12.27
C GLU A 237 13.51 -10.11 11.80
N LEU A 238 12.96 -11.08 12.52
CA LEU A 238 11.67 -11.69 12.25
C LEU A 238 10.67 -11.28 13.32
N LYS A 239 9.49 -10.79 12.92
CA LYS A 239 8.36 -10.52 13.80
C LYS A 239 7.10 -11.20 13.27
N GLY A 240 6.69 -12.32 13.87
CA GLY A 240 5.60 -13.14 13.34
C GLY A 240 6.06 -14.24 12.38
N GLY A 241 5.12 -14.88 11.68
CA GLY A 241 5.37 -15.98 10.74
C GLY A 241 4.88 -17.33 11.27
N ASN A 242 4.29 -18.18 10.41
CA ASN A 242 3.75 -19.48 10.84
C ASN A 242 4.78 -20.62 10.70
N SER A 243 5.33 -20.84 9.51
CA SER A 243 6.36 -21.86 9.24
C SER A 243 7.63 -21.20 8.74
N ILE A 244 8.69 -21.23 9.54
CA ILE A 244 9.96 -20.54 9.28
C ILE A 244 11.08 -21.57 9.13
N HIS A 245 11.78 -21.54 8.01
CA HIS A 245 12.98 -22.34 7.75
C HIS A 245 14.15 -21.43 7.43
N MET A 246 15.26 -21.60 8.13
CA MET A 246 16.44 -20.78 7.98
C MET A 246 17.67 -21.64 7.79
N SER A 247 18.55 -21.30 6.86
CA SER A 247 19.84 -21.97 6.73
C SER A 247 21.01 -21.03 6.46
N ASN A 248 22.17 -21.31 7.05
CA ASN A 248 23.40 -20.51 6.89
C ASN A 248 23.20 -19.00 7.17
N CYS A 249 22.39 -18.65 8.18
CA CYS A 249 22.10 -17.25 8.53
C CYS A 249 22.79 -16.81 9.82
N THR A 250 23.20 -15.53 9.94
CA THR A 250 23.88 -14.98 11.12
C THR A 250 23.22 -13.70 11.65
N GLN A 251 23.41 -13.38 12.93
CA GLN A 251 22.79 -12.22 13.61
C GLN A 251 21.25 -12.23 13.48
N ILE A 252 20.61 -13.25 14.04
CA ILE A 252 19.18 -13.50 13.90
C ILE A 252 18.46 -13.08 15.18
N ASN A 253 17.36 -12.34 15.05
CA ASN A 253 16.46 -11.96 16.12
C ASN A 253 15.02 -12.31 15.71
N ILE A 254 14.32 -13.11 16.52
CA ILE A 254 12.98 -13.60 16.20
C ILE A 254 12.04 -13.28 17.36
N ASN A 255 10.90 -12.64 17.07
CA ASN A 255 9.88 -12.31 18.06
C ASN A 255 8.48 -12.73 17.58
N GLY A 256 7.80 -13.57 18.37
CA GLY A 256 6.38 -13.88 18.15
C GLY A 256 6.07 -14.77 16.94
N SER A 257 6.90 -15.76 16.67
CA SER A 257 6.79 -16.67 15.51
C SER A 257 6.22 -18.05 15.89
N GLY A 258 5.69 -18.76 14.90
CA GLY A 258 5.22 -20.15 15.00
C GLY A 258 6.36 -21.18 14.96
N ASN A 259 6.25 -22.19 14.10
CA ASN A 259 7.24 -23.25 13.97
C ASN A 259 8.52 -22.75 13.29
N ILE A 260 9.67 -22.94 13.92
CA ILE A 260 10.98 -22.52 13.41
C ILE A 260 11.89 -23.74 13.26
N SER A 261 12.55 -23.85 12.11
CA SER A 261 13.60 -24.82 11.82
C SER A 261 14.86 -24.11 11.32
N TYR A 262 16.02 -24.56 11.78
CA TYR A 262 17.32 -23.93 11.50
C TYR A 262 18.38 -24.99 11.16
N GLU A 263 19.10 -24.81 10.05
CA GLU A 263 20.23 -25.65 9.59
C GLU A 263 21.52 -24.86 9.31
#